data_AF-A0A1V4TLN6-F1
#
_entry.id   AF-A0A1V4TLN6-F1
#
_cell.length_a   1.000
_cell.length_b   1.000
_cell.length_c   1.000
_cell.angle_alpha   90.00
_cell.angle_beta   90.00
_cell.angle_gamma   90.00
#
_symmetry.space_group_name_H-M   'P 1'
#
loop_
_entity.id
_entity.type
_entity.pdbx_description
1 polymer ?
#
loop_
_entity_poly.entity_id
_entity_poly.type
_entity_poly.pdbx_seq_one_letter_code
_entity_poly.pdbx_strand_id
1 'polypeptide(L)'
;MEIKKILMLGNSGAGKKTALKHVCKNLKKTDSASYGKTIINNKKLQIFSPTGADKFKFMRNVLSKNMDGAIIFIDNTQGITNTCIRMINFVEEKNVPYVIFANKQDLNNEPLKNHPNVPILPTEAISGKGLLHGLNTLLEIMESYKEKRKIEVIYC
;
A
#
# COMPACT_ATOMS: atom_id res chain seq x y z
N MET A 1 -7.94 -21.17 -1.10
CA MET A 1 -7.13 -20.04 -0.57
C MET A 1 -7.66 -18.74 -1.15
N GLU A 2 -8.05 -17.81 -0.30
CA GLU A 2 -8.49 -16.47 -0.71
C GLU A 2 -7.34 -15.68 -1.35
N ILE A 3 -7.62 -14.90 -2.39
CA ILE A 3 -6.66 -14.01 -3.05
C ILE A 3 -6.96 -12.58 -2.62
N LYS A 4 -5.95 -11.87 -2.12
CA LYS A 4 -6.02 -10.45 -1.75
C LYS A 4 -5.37 -9.59 -2.82
N LYS A 5 -6.07 -8.56 -3.28
CA LYS A 5 -5.58 -7.55 -4.22
C LYS A 5 -5.13 -6.33 -3.44
N ILE A 6 -3.83 -6.05 -3.48
CA ILE A 6 -3.19 -4.93 -2.78
C ILE A 6 -2.75 -3.88 -3.79
N LEU A 7 -3.08 -2.63 -3.51
CA LEU A 7 -2.65 -1.47 -4.29
C LEU A 7 -1.49 -0.75 -3.61
N MET A 8 -0.35 -0.59 -4.29
CA MET A 8 0.78 0.22 -3.83
C MET A 8 0.79 1.58 -4.52
N LEU A 9 0.64 2.63 -3.73
CA LEU A 9 0.66 4.03 -4.14
C LEU A 9 1.86 4.76 -3.55
N GLY A 10 2.16 5.95 -4.07
CA GLY A 10 3.27 6.80 -3.61
C GLY A 10 3.89 7.57 -4.78
N ASN A 11 4.70 8.58 -4.47
CA ASN A 11 5.37 9.40 -5.48
C ASN A 11 6.37 8.58 -6.32
N SER A 12 6.75 9.11 -7.48
CA SER A 12 7.90 8.57 -8.23
C SER A 12 9.14 8.58 -7.32
N GLY A 13 9.95 7.52 -7.35
CA GLY A 13 11.13 7.42 -6.48
C GLY A 13 10.86 7.07 -5.01
N ALA A 14 9.60 6.96 -4.56
CA ALA A 14 9.27 6.62 -3.17
C ALA A 14 9.65 5.18 -2.74
N GLY A 15 10.17 4.35 -3.65
CA GLY A 15 10.67 2.99 -3.34
C GLY A 15 9.74 1.82 -3.66
N LYS A 16 8.54 2.07 -4.22
CA LYS A 16 7.56 1.02 -4.58
C LYS A 16 8.14 -0.12 -5.41
N LYS A 17 8.85 0.21 -6.50
CA LYS A 17 9.44 -0.79 -7.40
C LYS A 17 10.53 -1.61 -6.71
N THR A 18 11.29 -0.99 -5.82
CA THR A 18 12.34 -1.66 -5.04
C THR A 18 11.73 -2.60 -4.00
N ALA A 19 10.69 -2.16 -3.28
CA ALA A 19 9.95 -2.99 -2.34
C ALA A 19 9.30 -4.20 -3.03
N LEU A 20 8.71 -4.01 -4.22
CA LEU A 20 8.13 -5.11 -5.00
C LEU A 20 9.14 -6.21 -5.35
N LYS A 21 10.40 -5.85 -5.62
CA LYS A 21 11.46 -6.84 -5.88
C LYS A 21 11.79 -7.69 -4.65
N HIS A 22 11.70 -7.12 -3.45
CA HIS A 22 11.91 -7.84 -2.20
C HIS A 22 10.72 -8.75 -1.85
N VAL A 23 9.50 -8.25 -2.07
CA VAL A 23 8.28 -8.92 -1.61
C VAL A 23 7.80 -10.01 -2.57
N CYS A 24 7.97 -9.81 -3.88
CA CYS A 24 7.40 -10.69 -4.90
C CYS A 24 8.46 -11.57 -5.55
N LYS A 25 8.20 -12.89 -5.60
CA LYS A 25 9.05 -13.85 -6.30
C LYS A 25 9.09 -13.62 -7.81
N ASN A 26 7.96 -13.20 -8.39
CA ASN A 26 7.81 -12.93 -9.82
C ASN A 26 7.18 -11.56 -10.03
N LEU A 27 7.93 -10.65 -10.66
CA LEU A 27 7.50 -9.28 -10.95
C LEU A 27 7.30 -9.10 -12.45
N LYS A 28 6.07 -8.84 -12.89
CA LYS A 28 5.76 -8.40 -14.24
C LYS A 28 5.78 -6.87 -14.28
N LYS A 29 6.46 -6.30 -15.27
CA LYS A 29 6.51 -4.85 -15.49
C LYS A 29 5.95 -4.54 -16.86
N THR A 30 5.12 -3.51 -16.90
CA THR A 30 4.70 -2.84 -18.14
C THR A 30 5.04 -1.37 -18.02
N ASP A 31 4.90 -0.63 -19.12
CA ASP A 31 5.10 0.82 -19.09
C ASP A 31 4.15 1.52 -18.12
N SER A 32 2.96 0.95 -17.92
CA SER A 32 1.90 1.55 -17.12
C SER A 32 1.89 1.12 -15.66
N ALA A 33 2.34 -0.10 -15.34
CA ALA A 33 2.30 -0.61 -13.97
C ALA A 33 3.34 -1.71 -13.72
N SER A 34 3.64 -1.93 -12.43
CA SER A 34 4.31 -3.14 -11.96
C SER A 34 3.29 -4.02 -11.23
N TYR A 35 3.39 -5.33 -11.47
CA TYR A 35 2.50 -6.33 -10.90
C TYR A 35 3.30 -7.51 -10.34
N GLY A 36 3.04 -7.88 -9.10
CA GLY A 36 3.70 -8.99 -8.43
C GLY A 36 2.72 -9.92 -7.73
N LYS A 37 3.16 -11.16 -7.52
CA LYS A 37 2.45 -12.13 -6.67
C LYS A 37 3.37 -12.59 -5.54
N THR A 38 2.79 -12.78 -4.36
CA THR A 38 3.48 -13.38 -3.21
C THR A 38 2.50 -14.16 -2.33
N ILE A 39 3.04 -14.90 -1.37
CA ILE A 39 2.26 -15.62 -0.35
C ILE A 39 2.80 -15.21 1.00
N ILE A 40 1.94 -14.70 1.87
CA ILE A 40 2.27 -14.29 3.25
C ILE A 40 1.18 -14.84 4.16
N ASN A 41 1.55 -15.52 5.25
CA ASN A 41 0.64 -16.15 6.21
C ASN A 41 -0.46 -17.00 5.54
N ASN A 42 -0.07 -17.84 4.58
CA ASN A 42 -0.98 -18.66 3.76
C ASN A 42 -2.06 -17.88 2.99
N LYS A 43 -1.91 -16.57 2.81
CA LYS A 43 -2.77 -15.72 1.97
C LYS A 43 -2.03 -15.40 0.67
N LYS A 44 -2.69 -15.59 -0.47
CA LYS A 44 -2.15 -15.23 -1.79
C LYS A 44 -2.37 -13.73 -2.01
N LEU A 45 -1.29 -12.97 -2.22
CA LEU A 45 -1.39 -11.55 -2.54
C LEU A 45 -1.08 -11.30 -4.02
N GLN A 46 -1.89 -10.44 -4.62
CA GLN A 46 -1.69 -9.84 -5.93
C GLN A 46 -1.45 -8.35 -5.73
N ILE A 47 -0.24 -7.88 -6.02
CA ILE A 47 0.18 -6.52 -5.70
C ILE A 47 0.31 -5.71 -6.99
N PHE A 48 -0.37 -4.57 -7.05
CA PHE A 48 -0.40 -3.68 -8.21
C PHE A 48 0.22 -2.33 -7.83
N SER A 49 1.16 -1.83 -8.64
CA SER A 49 1.76 -0.50 -8.47
C SER A 49 1.71 0.28 -9.80
N PRO A 50 0.84 1.29 -9.94
CA PRO A 50 0.87 2.22 -11.06
C PRO A 50 2.25 2.90 -11.21
N THR A 51 2.68 3.14 -12.45
CA THR A 51 3.89 3.89 -12.77
C THR A 51 3.55 5.35 -13.07
N GLY A 52 3.96 6.30 -12.22
CA GLY A 52 3.75 7.74 -12.44
C GLY A 52 2.42 8.27 -11.91
N ALA A 53 2.39 9.55 -11.54
CA ALA A 53 1.22 10.20 -10.93
C ALA A 53 0.03 10.33 -11.91
N ASP A 54 0.30 10.57 -13.19
CA ASP A 54 -0.76 10.70 -14.20
C ASP A 54 -1.48 9.38 -14.47
N LYS A 55 -0.73 8.28 -14.41
CA LYS A 55 -1.30 6.93 -14.58
C LYS A 55 -2.15 6.51 -13.39
N PHE A 56 -1.92 7.07 -12.20
CA PHE A 56 -2.83 6.89 -11.07
C PHE A 56 -4.19 7.55 -11.35
N LYS A 57 -4.23 8.78 -11.90
CA LYS A 57 -5.50 9.45 -12.25
C LYS A 57 -6.34 8.60 -13.22
N PHE A 58 -5.67 7.95 -14.19
CA PHE A 58 -6.30 7.01 -15.12
C PHE A 58 -6.71 5.68 -14.46
N MET A 59 -5.83 5.10 -13.65
CA MET A 59 -6.06 3.81 -13.01
C MET A 59 -7.05 3.87 -11.84
N ARG A 60 -7.34 5.06 -11.26
CA ARG A 60 -8.35 5.22 -10.20
C ARG A 60 -9.69 4.58 -10.56
N ASN A 61 -10.17 4.76 -11.79
CA ASN A 61 -11.45 4.19 -12.24
C ASN A 61 -11.42 2.66 -12.37
N VAL A 62 -10.28 2.10 -12.78
CA VAL A 62 -10.11 0.64 -12.99
C VAL A 62 -9.81 -0.08 -11.67
N LEU A 63 -8.98 0.52 -10.81
CA LEU A 63 -8.56 -0.02 -9.53
C LEU A 63 -9.65 0.11 -8.46
N SER A 64 -10.54 1.10 -8.55
CA SER A 64 -11.59 1.34 -7.54
C SER A 64 -12.59 0.19 -7.38
N LYS A 65 -12.65 -0.76 -8.32
CA LYS A 65 -13.72 -1.75 -8.33
C LYS A 65 -13.48 -2.97 -7.43
N ASN A 66 -12.25 -3.30 -7.02
CA ASN A 66 -11.97 -4.58 -6.32
C ASN A 66 -10.61 -4.63 -5.57
N MET A 67 -10.20 -3.58 -4.84
CA MET A 67 -8.99 -3.66 -4.00
C MET A 67 -9.36 -4.06 -2.57
N ASP A 68 -8.64 -5.04 -2.02
CA ASP A 68 -8.86 -5.50 -0.65
C ASP A 68 -8.07 -4.69 0.38
N GLY A 69 -6.96 -4.06 -0.05
CA GLY A 69 -6.15 -3.20 0.80
C GLY A 69 -5.19 -2.33 0.00
N ALA A 70 -4.60 -1.32 0.65
CA ALA A 70 -3.64 -0.42 0.03
C ALA A 70 -2.41 -0.14 0.91
N ILE A 71 -1.29 0.19 0.27
CA ILE A 71 -0.07 0.66 0.90
C ILE A 71 0.33 1.97 0.25
N ILE A 72 0.55 3.00 1.06
CA ILE A 72 1.02 4.31 0.59
C ILE A 72 2.48 4.48 0.98
N PHE A 73 3.36 4.48 -0.02
CA PHE A 73 4.78 4.75 0.16
C PHE A 73 5.04 6.25 0.22
N ILE A 74 5.65 6.67 1.32
CA ILE A 74 6.13 8.02 1.53
C ILE A 74 7.65 7.97 1.55
N ASP A 75 8.28 8.85 0.79
CA ASP A 75 9.72 9.07 0.86
C ASP A 75 10.01 9.89 2.12
N ASN A 76 10.59 9.28 3.15
CA ASN A 76 10.74 9.92 4.46
C ASN A 76 11.67 11.15 4.40
N THR A 77 12.54 11.23 3.39
CA THR A 77 13.39 12.42 3.17
C THR A 77 12.61 13.63 2.62
N GLN A 78 11.44 13.40 2.04
CA GLN A 78 10.57 14.45 1.48
C GLN A 78 9.34 14.72 2.35
N GLY A 79 9.05 13.83 3.29
CA GLY A 79 7.83 13.90 4.10
C GLY A 79 6.56 13.72 3.28
N ILE A 80 5.44 14.15 3.86
CA ILE A 80 4.11 14.00 3.26
C ILE A 80 3.89 15.15 2.25
N THR A 81 3.75 14.79 0.97
CA THR A 81 3.48 15.75 -0.10
C THR A 81 1.99 15.86 -0.42
N ASN A 82 1.57 16.91 -1.14
CA ASN A 82 0.19 17.05 -1.64
C ASN A 82 -0.27 15.85 -2.50
N THR A 83 0.67 15.18 -3.20
CA THR A 83 0.35 13.97 -3.95
C THR A 83 0.09 12.77 -3.04
N CYS A 84 0.80 12.66 -1.91
CA CYS A 84 0.53 11.66 -0.88
C CYS A 84 -0.86 11.87 -0.27
N ILE A 85 -1.23 13.10 0.07
CA ILE A 85 -2.56 13.45 0.60
C ILE A 85 -3.66 13.04 -0.38
N ARG A 86 -3.50 13.34 -1.68
CA ARG A 86 -4.47 12.92 -2.71
C ARG A 86 -4.58 11.40 -2.89
N MET A 87 -3.55 10.63 -2.53
CA MET A 87 -3.60 9.17 -2.53
C MET A 87 -4.30 8.64 -1.27
N ILE A 88 -4.04 9.26 -0.11
CA ILE A 88 -4.71 8.97 1.16
C ILE A 88 -6.22 9.16 1.02
N ASN A 89 -6.64 10.37 0.63
CA ASN A 89 -8.07 10.69 0.47
C ASN A 89 -8.76 9.73 -0.50
N PHE A 90 -8.10 9.36 -1.61
CA PHE A 90 -8.67 8.39 -2.56
C PHE A 90 -8.93 7.01 -1.93
N VAL A 91 -8.04 6.54 -1.07
CA VAL A 91 -8.18 5.23 -0.42
C VAL A 91 -9.26 5.28 0.67
N GLU A 92 -9.31 6.38 1.42
CA GLU A 92 -10.33 6.65 2.45
C GLU A 92 -11.73 6.77 1.85
N GLU A 93 -11.90 7.56 0.78
CA GLU A 93 -13.17 7.70 0.03
C GLU A 93 -13.70 6.36 -0.50
N LYS A 94 -12.82 5.39 -0.72
CA LYS A 94 -13.18 4.05 -1.19
C LYS A 94 -13.37 3.04 -0.06
N ASN A 95 -13.23 3.47 1.20
CA ASN A 95 -13.29 2.61 2.39
C ASN A 95 -12.38 1.37 2.26
N VAL A 96 -11.19 1.56 1.69
CA VAL A 96 -10.19 0.50 1.52
C VAL A 96 -9.23 0.56 2.71
N PRO A 97 -9.04 -0.54 3.48
CA PRO A 97 -8.08 -0.55 4.57
C PRO A 97 -6.66 -0.33 4.05
N TYR A 98 -5.87 0.47 4.77
CA TYR A 98 -4.54 0.83 4.30
C TYR A 98 -3.54 1.11 5.41
N VAL A 99 -2.27 1.10 5.02
CA VAL A 99 -1.13 1.46 5.86
C VAL A 99 -0.21 2.40 5.11
N ILE A 100 0.59 3.16 5.85
CA ILE A 100 1.62 4.05 5.31
C ILE A 100 2.99 3.42 5.54
N PHE A 101 3.80 3.31 4.49
CA PHE A 101 5.20 2.92 4.60
C PHE A 101 6.06 4.20 4.53
N ALA A 102 6.62 4.59 5.67
CA ALA A 102 7.61 5.65 5.77
C ALA A 102 8.96 5.10 5.31
N ASN A 103 9.22 5.21 4.01
CA ASN A 103 10.33 4.54 3.36
C ASN A 103 11.60 5.40 3.30
N LYS A 104 12.76 4.75 3.17
CA LYS A 104 14.10 5.37 3.18
C LYS A 104 14.57 5.79 4.57
N GLN A 105 14.29 4.94 5.57
CA GLN A 105 14.75 5.14 6.94
C GLN A 105 16.28 5.12 7.07
N ASP A 106 16.98 4.56 6.07
CA ASP A 106 18.42 4.64 5.92
C ASP A 106 18.93 6.07 5.64
N LEU A 107 18.07 6.96 5.13
CA LEU A 107 18.42 8.36 4.81
C LEU A 107 17.80 9.37 5.77
N ASN A 108 16.58 9.12 6.24
CA ASN A 108 15.91 9.92 7.26
C ASN A 108 15.03 9.01 8.10
N ASN A 109 15.27 8.94 9.40
CA ASN A 109 14.50 8.12 10.35
C ASN A 109 13.59 8.92 11.28
N GLU A 110 13.44 10.23 11.05
CA GLU A 110 12.53 11.05 11.83
C GLU A 110 11.07 10.59 11.64
N PRO A 111 10.25 10.56 12.71
CA PRO A 111 8.84 10.25 12.59
C PRO A 111 8.11 11.24 11.68
N LEU A 112 7.24 10.73 10.82
CA LEU A 112 6.32 11.58 10.03
C LEU A 112 5.35 12.28 10.99
N LYS A 113 5.42 13.62 11.04
CA LYS A 113 4.54 14.47 11.86
C LYS A 113 3.17 14.66 11.18
N ASN A 114 2.12 14.80 11.98
CA ASN A 114 0.74 15.15 11.58
C ASN A 114 0.17 14.30 10.44
N HIS A 115 -0.44 13.13 10.71
CA HIS A 115 -1.40 12.53 9.78
C HIS A 115 -2.19 11.34 10.41
N PRO A 116 -3.18 10.74 9.70
CA PRO A 116 -4.44 10.23 10.27
C PRO A 116 -4.22 9.02 11.19
N ASN A 117 -5.28 8.59 11.91
CA ASN A 117 -5.31 7.40 12.78
C ASN A 117 -5.12 6.08 11.98
N VAL A 118 -4.01 5.95 11.28
CA VAL A 118 -3.62 4.79 10.48
C VAL A 118 -2.17 4.42 10.81
N PRO A 119 -1.81 3.12 10.77
CA PRO A 119 -0.45 2.72 11.05
C PRO A 119 0.54 3.31 10.03
N ILE A 120 1.61 3.91 10.55
CA ILE A 120 2.78 4.39 9.82
C ILE A 120 3.95 3.47 10.18
N LEU A 121 4.47 2.75 9.19
CA LEU A 121 5.47 1.72 9.39
C LEU A 121 6.81 2.18 8.80
N PRO A 122 7.89 2.19 9.59
CA PRO A 122 9.23 2.50 9.08
C PRO A 122 9.70 1.38 8.14
N THR A 123 10.19 1.74 6.95
CA THR A 123 10.70 0.75 5.99
C THR A 123 11.98 1.20 5.28
N GLU A 124 12.81 0.24 4.89
CA GLU A 124 13.96 0.45 4.01
C GLU A 124 13.82 -0.47 2.79
N ALA A 125 13.25 0.06 1.69
CA ALA A 125 12.97 -0.76 0.51
C ALA A 125 14.24 -1.37 -0.12
N ILE A 126 15.42 -0.79 0.11
CA ILE A 126 16.70 -1.29 -0.42
C ILE A 126 17.22 -2.53 0.32
N SER A 127 16.97 -2.64 1.63
CA SER A 127 17.40 -3.76 2.47
C SER A 127 16.26 -4.74 2.74
N GLY A 128 15.02 -4.33 2.46
CA GLY A 128 13.81 -5.10 2.73
C GLY A 128 13.30 -4.98 4.16
N LYS A 129 13.99 -4.24 5.05
CA LYS A 129 13.57 -4.09 6.45
C LYS A 129 12.19 -3.43 6.54
N GLY A 130 11.37 -3.93 7.47
CA GLY A 130 10.02 -3.44 7.74
C GLY A 130 8.95 -3.83 6.71
N LEU A 131 9.31 -4.25 5.50
CA LEU A 131 8.34 -4.54 4.43
C LEU A 131 7.37 -5.68 4.79
N LEU A 132 7.90 -6.80 5.31
CA LEU A 132 7.08 -7.96 5.71
C LEU A 132 6.19 -7.63 6.91
N HIS A 133 6.75 -6.95 7.91
CA HIS A 133 5.99 -6.49 9.07
C HIS A 133 4.82 -5.60 8.64
N GLY A 134 5.08 -4.59 7.80
CA GLY A 134 4.01 -3.70 7.33
C GLY A 134 2.96 -4.39 6.46
N LEU A 135 3.33 -5.43 5.69
CA LEU A 135 2.36 -6.25 4.95
C LEU A 135 1.50 -7.09 5.90
N ASN A 136 2.07 -7.64 6.97
CA ASN A 136 1.31 -8.36 8.00
C ASN A 136 0.34 -7.41 8.72
N THR A 137 0.79 -6.22 9.12
CA THR A 137 -0.07 -5.20 9.72
C THR A 137 -1.25 -4.83 8.81
N LEU A 138 -1.02 -4.67 7.51
CA LEU A 138 -2.12 -4.43 6.56
C LEU A 138 -3.11 -5.59 6.54
N LEU A 139 -2.63 -6.84 6.51
CA LEU A 139 -3.49 -8.02 6.49
C LEU A 139 -4.34 -8.13 7.78
N GLU A 140 -3.81 -7.77 8.94
CA GLU A 140 -4.55 -7.75 10.21
C GLU A 140 -5.67 -6.70 10.21
N ILE A 141 -5.38 -5.48 9.71
CA ILE A 141 -6.37 -4.43 9.54
C ILE A 141 -7.47 -4.89 8.58
N MET A 142 -7.11 -5.56 7.48
CA MET A 142 -8.07 -6.07 6.50
C MET A 142 -9.03 -7.09 7.09
N GLU A 143 -8.57 -8.00 7.96
CA GLU A 143 -9.46 -8.94 8.65
C GLU A 143 -10.41 -8.21 9.61
N SER A 144 -9.88 -7.28 10.41
CA SER A 144 -10.70 -6.47 11.34
C SER A 144 -11.77 -5.66 10.60
N TYR A 145 -11.45 -5.13 9.41
CA TYR A 145 -12.40 -4.41 8.56
C TYR A 145 -13.54 -5.30 8.06
N LYS A 146 -13.24 -6.54 7.68
CA LYS A 146 -14.26 -7.51 7.25
C LYS A 146 -15.23 -7.87 8.36
N GLU A 147 -14.72 -8.05 9.57
CA GLU A 147 -15.54 -8.35 10.74
C GLU A 147 -16.53 -7.20 11.03
N LYS A 148 -16.04 -5.96 11.05
CA LYS A 148 -16.90 -4.77 11.24
C LYS A 148 -18.00 -4.65 10.18
N ARG A 149 -17.68 -4.87 8.90
CA ARG A 149 -18.68 -4.82 7.82
C ARG A 149 -19.71 -5.94 7.90
N LYS A 150 -19.34 -7.14 8.37
CA LYS A 150 -20.33 -8.21 8.61
C LYS A 150 -21.34 -7.80 9.68
N ILE A 151 -20.88 -7.12 10.72
CA ILE A 151 -21.73 -6.62 11.80
C ILE A 151 -22.71 -5.56 11.24
N GLU A 152 -22.21 -4.55 10.51
CA GLU A 152 -23.07 -3.51 9.91
C GLU A 152 -24.17 -4.06 8.98
N VAL A 153 -23.88 -5.14 8.24
CA VAL A 153 -24.87 -5.76 7.33
C VAL A 153 -25.92 -6.58 8.08
N ILE A 154 -25.64 -7.08 9.29
CA ILE A 154 -26.61 -7.83 10.10
C ILE A 154 -27.64 -6.89 10.76
N TYR A 155 -27.29 -5.63 10.98
CA TYR A 155 -28.16 -4.62 11.61
C TYR A 155 -28.96 -3.75 10.62
N CYS A 156 -28.98 -4.12 9.34
CA CYS A 156 -29.81 -3.51 8.28
C CYS A 156 -30.82 -4.53 7.77
#